data_AF-V5IGZ0-F1
#
_entry.id   AF-V5IGZ0-F1
#
_cell.length_a   1.000
_cell.length_b   1.000
_cell.length_c   1.000
_cell.angle_alpha   90.00
_cell.angle_beta   90.00
_cell.angle_gamma   90.00
#
_symmetry.space_group_name_H-M   'P 1'
#
loop_
_entity.id
_entity.type
_entity.pdbx_description
1 polymer ?
#
loop_
_entity_poly.entity_id
_entity_poly.type
_entity_poly.pdbx_seq_one_letter_code
_entity_poly.pdbx_strand_id
1 'polypeptide(L)'
;GSVCAKRPLACEHCGLNFHKELLNDHRTHCPERVVGCEFCGTDGILLGELALHYDECELKPWCCTMKDYGCTFEGPRKSLMEHLTFEDHIQIIVTHFKELSVVNKEQQEEIGHLNIQLDALTKAVKEGNRRVSTTLTTISRALHAQQEENRKLRSKLDDLSRMIEQKTIHPILSSKLEGTTTTHHRIPRDGTIERVSYPRYVEAGLVSRPVSARGTSSSSA
;
A
#
# COMPACT_ATOMS: atom_id res chain seq x y z
N GLY A 1 67.02 5.81 -30.98
CA GLY A 1 66.40 4.59 -30.40
C GLY A 1 64.99 4.92 -29.96
N SER A 2 63.98 4.28 -30.56
CA SER A 2 62.57 4.47 -30.21
C SER A 2 62.28 3.79 -28.87
N VAL A 3 61.88 4.56 -27.85
CA VAL A 3 61.38 4.01 -26.59
C VAL A 3 60.09 3.23 -26.89
N CYS A 4 60.13 1.91 -26.76
CA CYS A 4 58.96 1.04 -26.94
C CYS A 4 57.88 1.39 -25.91
N ALA A 5 56.67 1.71 -26.36
CA ALA A 5 55.55 2.11 -25.49
C ALA A 5 55.12 1.01 -24.49
N LYS A 6 55.40 -0.26 -24.80
CA LYS A 6 55.10 -1.40 -23.93
C LYS A 6 56.22 -1.73 -22.93
N ARG A 7 57.39 -1.09 -23.05
CA ARG A 7 58.49 -1.34 -22.10
C ARG A 7 58.15 -0.66 -20.77
N PRO A 8 58.14 -1.41 -19.65
CA PRO A 8 57.97 -0.80 -18.33
C PRO A 8 59.16 0.12 -18.02
N LEU A 9 58.86 1.25 -17.38
CA LEU A 9 59.80 2.25 -16.92
C LEU A 9 59.69 2.40 -15.40
N ALA A 10 60.83 2.45 -14.71
CA ALA A 10 60.86 2.62 -13.27
C ALA A 10 60.53 4.07 -12.87
N CYS A 11 59.75 4.22 -11.79
CA CYS A 11 59.56 5.50 -11.12
C CYS A 11 60.86 5.93 -10.44
N GLU A 12 61.22 7.20 -10.55
CA GLU A 12 62.43 7.77 -9.93
C GLU A 12 62.29 7.96 -8.41
N HIS A 13 61.06 7.91 -7.89
CA HIS A 13 60.77 8.05 -6.46
C HIS A 13 60.70 6.70 -5.76
N CYS A 14 59.92 5.73 -6.28
CA CYS A 14 59.72 4.42 -5.64
C CYS A 14 60.38 3.22 -6.34
N GLY A 15 61.03 3.43 -7.48
CA GLY A 15 61.66 2.34 -8.24
C GLY A 15 60.70 1.34 -8.89
N LEU A 16 59.39 1.43 -8.64
CA LEU A 16 58.38 0.54 -9.24
C LEU A 16 58.22 0.78 -10.74
N ASN A 17 57.95 -0.30 -11.47
CA ASN A 17 57.84 -0.30 -12.92
C ASN A 17 56.40 -0.01 -13.38
N PHE A 18 56.25 1.00 -14.24
CA PHE A 18 54.96 1.41 -14.83
C PHE A 18 55.04 1.44 -16.35
N HIS A 19 53.90 1.25 -17.01
CA HIS A 19 53.78 1.58 -18.43
C HIS A 19 53.95 3.09 -18.64
N LYS A 20 54.50 3.48 -19.80
CA LYS A 20 54.81 4.88 -20.10
C LYS A 20 53.61 5.82 -19.92
N GLU A 21 52.41 5.36 -20.26
CA GLU A 21 51.16 6.13 -20.15
C GLU A 21 50.76 6.39 -18.69
N LEU A 22 51.04 5.45 -17.78
CA LEU A 22 50.70 5.55 -16.36
C LEU A 22 51.82 6.18 -15.51
N LEU A 23 53.07 6.12 -15.98
CA LEU A 23 54.22 6.62 -15.22
C LEU A 23 54.10 8.12 -14.93
N ASN A 24 53.58 8.90 -15.88
CA ASN A 24 53.48 10.35 -15.71
C ASN A 24 52.47 10.72 -14.60
N ASP A 25 51.32 10.06 -14.58
CA ASP A 25 50.30 10.23 -13.53
C ASP A 25 50.78 9.68 -12.18
N HIS A 26 51.46 8.53 -12.18
CA HIS A 26 52.06 7.99 -10.97
C HIS A 26 53.13 8.92 -10.38
N ARG A 27 53.99 9.55 -11.19
CA ARG A 27 55.04 10.47 -10.68
C ARG A 27 54.46 11.61 -9.84
N THR A 28 53.32 12.17 -10.23
CA THR A 28 52.70 13.27 -9.47
C THR A 28 52.07 12.78 -8.17
N HIS A 29 51.56 11.55 -8.13
CA HIS A 29 50.87 10.95 -6.99
C HIS A 29 51.69 9.90 -6.23
N CYS A 30 52.98 9.77 -6.54
CA CYS A 30 53.82 8.73 -5.97
C CYS A 30 53.97 8.98 -4.46
N PRO A 31 53.64 8.02 -3.58
CA PRO A 31 53.73 8.22 -2.14
C PRO A 31 55.16 8.46 -1.67
N GLU A 32 56.17 7.92 -2.38
CA GLU A 32 57.60 8.12 -2.10
C GLU A 32 58.17 9.42 -2.69
N ARG A 33 57.34 10.20 -3.41
CA ARG A 33 57.76 11.53 -3.89
C ARG A 33 57.91 12.45 -2.69
N VAL A 34 59.07 13.09 -2.59
CA VAL A 34 59.33 14.10 -1.57
C VAL A 34 58.71 15.44 -1.96
N VAL A 35 58.03 16.06 -0.99
CA VAL A 35 57.39 17.39 -1.10
C VAL A 35 57.71 18.23 0.13
N GLY A 36 57.55 19.55 0.00
CA GLY A 36 57.66 20.49 1.10
C GLY A 36 56.28 20.91 1.60
N CYS A 37 56.16 21.15 2.90
CA CYS A 37 54.95 21.69 3.50
C CYS A 37 54.80 23.18 3.18
N GLU A 38 53.66 23.58 2.61
CA GLU A 38 53.38 24.97 2.25
C GLU A 38 53.19 25.90 3.46
N PHE A 39 52.90 25.34 4.64
CA PHE A 39 52.62 26.12 5.86
C PHE A 39 53.85 26.36 6.73
N CYS A 40 54.63 25.30 6.99
CA CYS A 40 55.83 25.41 7.83
C CYS A 40 57.15 25.47 7.05
N GLY A 41 57.12 25.24 5.73
CA GLY A 41 58.31 25.21 4.89
C GLY A 41 59.23 24.01 5.17
N THR A 42 58.78 23.00 5.93
CA THR A 42 59.55 21.77 6.11
C THR A 42 59.58 20.98 4.80
N ASP A 43 60.77 20.82 4.23
CA ASP A 43 61.04 19.94 3.10
C ASP A 43 61.32 18.51 3.57
N GLY A 44 61.32 17.55 2.64
CA GLY A 44 61.71 16.17 2.95
C GLY A 44 60.56 15.25 3.34
N ILE A 45 59.30 15.68 3.18
CA ILE A 45 58.12 14.90 3.57
C ILE A 45 57.70 14.02 2.39
N LEU A 46 57.48 12.73 2.64
CA LEU A 46 56.90 11.85 1.63
C LEU A 46 55.46 12.27 1.34
N LEU A 47 55.06 12.30 0.07
CA LEU A 47 53.70 12.68 -0.32
C LEU A 47 52.64 11.79 0.35
N GLY A 48 52.96 10.51 0.57
CA GLY A 48 52.10 9.58 1.31
C GLY A 48 51.96 9.92 2.81
N GLU A 49 52.92 10.64 3.38
CA GLU A 49 52.95 11.06 4.80
C GLU A 49 52.50 12.52 4.98
N LEU A 50 52.29 13.27 3.90
CA LEU A 50 51.94 14.69 3.95
C LEU A 50 50.64 14.95 4.74
N ALA A 51 49.67 14.05 4.66
CA ALA A 51 48.43 14.15 5.43
C ALA A 51 48.70 14.09 6.94
N LEU A 52 49.53 13.14 7.38
CA LEU A 52 49.92 13.00 8.79
C LEU A 52 50.73 14.23 9.25
N HIS A 53 51.64 14.71 8.41
CA HIS A 53 52.36 15.95 8.67
C HIS A 53 51.41 17.14 8.86
N TYR A 54 50.39 17.28 8.02
CA TYR A 54 49.40 18.33 8.16
C TYR A 54 48.58 18.24 9.46
N ASP A 55 48.41 17.07 10.05
CA ASP A 55 47.73 16.94 11.34
C ASP A 55 48.62 17.39 12.52
N GLU A 56 49.94 17.30 12.36
CA GLU A 56 50.93 17.68 13.39
C GLU A 56 51.55 19.07 13.16
N CYS A 57 51.41 19.64 11.96
CA CYS A 57 52.02 20.91 11.58
C CYS A 57 51.54 22.07 12.46
N GLU A 58 52.45 22.66 13.22
CA GLU A 58 52.14 23.79 14.13
C GLU A 58 51.66 25.05 13.40
N LEU A 59 52.12 25.25 12.16
CA LEU A 59 51.88 26.45 11.35
C LEU A 59 50.71 26.29 10.38
N LYS A 60 50.18 25.07 10.18
CA LYS A 60 48.95 24.87 9.42
C LYS A 60 47.82 25.63 10.12
N PRO A 61 47.04 26.44 9.39
CA PRO A 61 45.87 27.09 9.97
C PRO A 61 44.80 26.07 10.37
N TRP A 62 44.25 26.26 11.56
CA TRP A 62 43.13 25.50 12.10
C TRP A 62 41.97 26.45 12.36
N CYS A 63 40.77 26.01 11.96
CA CYS A 63 39.54 26.71 12.27
C CYS A 63 39.04 26.35 13.67
N CYS A 64 38.33 27.28 14.30
CA CYS A 64 37.62 27.00 15.54
C CYS A 64 36.52 25.94 15.34
N THR A 65 36.30 25.09 16.35
CA THR A 65 35.22 24.09 16.37
C THR A 65 33.83 24.71 16.31
N MET A 66 33.69 25.97 16.72
CA MET A 66 32.45 26.74 16.68
C MET A 66 32.22 27.45 15.33
N LYS A 67 32.95 27.10 14.26
CA LYS A 67 32.82 27.72 12.94
C LYS A 67 31.39 27.64 12.38
N ASP A 68 30.76 26.48 12.54
CA ASP A 68 29.37 26.26 12.09
C ASP A 68 28.34 27.12 12.86
N TYR A 69 28.72 27.60 14.04
CA TYR A 69 27.90 28.48 14.88
C TYR A 69 28.23 29.97 14.68
N GLY A 70 29.16 30.29 13.77
CA GLY A 70 29.50 31.67 13.38
C GLY A 70 30.85 32.18 13.88
N CYS A 71 31.67 31.35 14.51
CA CYS A 71 33.03 31.75 14.88
C CYS A 71 33.92 31.87 13.63
N THR A 72 34.59 33.00 13.45
CA THR A 72 35.43 33.28 12.26
C THR A 72 36.92 33.05 12.52
N PHE A 73 37.30 32.52 13.68
CA PHE A 73 38.70 32.32 14.03
C PHE A 73 39.34 31.22 13.16
N GLU A 74 40.48 31.57 12.58
CA GLU A 74 41.37 30.68 11.84
C GLU A 74 42.82 31.09 12.10
N GLY A 75 43.67 30.14 12.50
CA GLY A 75 45.06 30.43 12.79
C GLY A 75 45.87 29.21 13.24
N PRO A 76 47.18 29.38 13.51
CA PRO A 76 48.05 28.29 13.95
C PRO A 76 47.53 27.61 15.23
N ARG A 77 47.98 26.36 15.45
CA ARG A 77 47.48 25.54 16.58
C ARG A 77 47.61 26.24 17.94
N LYS A 78 48.72 26.95 18.19
CA LYS A 78 48.96 27.68 19.45
C LYS A 78 47.91 28.78 19.68
N SER A 79 47.67 29.63 18.68
CA SER A 79 46.66 30.69 18.76
C SER A 79 45.23 30.14 18.84
N LEU A 80 44.96 29.00 18.21
CA LEU A 80 43.67 28.31 18.37
C LEU A 80 43.46 27.86 19.82
N MET A 81 44.48 27.24 20.44
CA MET A 81 44.38 26.79 21.83
C MET A 81 44.14 27.96 22.79
N GLU A 82 44.78 29.11 22.55
CA GLU A 82 44.50 30.33 23.30
C GLU A 82 43.06 30.81 23.05
N HIS A 83 42.63 30.93 21.80
CA HIS A 83 41.26 31.31 21.42
C HIS A 83 40.17 30.49 22.13
N LEU A 84 40.34 29.16 22.20
CA LEU A 84 39.39 28.24 22.84
C LEU A 84 39.27 28.43 24.37
N THR A 85 40.21 29.13 25.00
CA THR A 85 40.18 29.40 26.45
C THR A 85 39.53 30.74 26.81
N PHE A 86 39.26 31.60 25.82
CA PHE A 86 38.61 32.89 26.05
C PHE A 86 37.08 32.78 26.04
N GLU A 87 36.42 33.76 26.66
CA GLU A 87 34.96 33.90 26.77
C GLU A 87 34.25 34.19 25.42
N ASP A 88 34.98 34.20 24.31
CA ASP A 88 34.52 34.62 22.98
C ASP A 88 33.29 33.84 22.49
N HIS A 89 33.16 32.56 22.87
CA HIS A 89 32.04 31.72 22.42
C HIS A 89 30.80 31.84 23.27
N ILE A 90 30.89 32.39 24.49
CA ILE A 90 29.71 32.48 25.36
C ILE A 90 28.64 33.36 24.72
N GLN A 91 29.04 34.46 24.07
CA GLN A 91 28.09 35.31 23.38
C GLN A 91 27.41 34.59 22.20
N ILE A 92 28.15 33.76 21.46
CA ILE A 92 27.59 32.92 20.38
C ILE A 92 26.58 31.92 20.96
N ILE A 93 26.96 31.22 22.03
CA ILE A 93 26.11 30.24 22.72
C ILE A 93 24.84 30.91 23.27
N VAL A 94 24.96 32.07 23.90
CA VAL A 94 23.81 32.82 24.44
C VAL A 94 22.87 33.28 23.34
N THR A 95 23.40 33.76 22.22
CA THR A 95 22.57 34.16 21.06
C THR A 95 21.85 32.95 20.47
N HIS A 96 22.56 31.84 20.19
CA HIS A 96 21.95 30.60 19.71
C HIS A 96 20.92 30.04 20.68
N PHE A 97 21.17 30.10 21.99
CA PHE A 97 20.22 29.65 23.01
C PHE A 97 18.94 30.49 23.03
N LYS A 98 19.05 31.82 22.84
CA LYS A 98 17.88 32.69 22.71
C LYS A 98 17.07 32.38 21.46
N GLU A 99 17.73 32.18 20.32
CA GLU A 99 17.07 31.78 19.07
C GLU A 99 16.37 30.42 19.22
N LEU A 100 17.04 29.43 19.80
CA LEU A 100 16.44 28.13 20.10
C LEU A 100 15.24 28.24 21.02
N SER A 101 15.29 29.13 22.02
CA SER A 101 14.15 29.37 22.93
C SER A 101 12.93 29.96 22.21
N VAL A 102 13.16 30.84 21.23
CA VAL A 102 12.09 31.40 20.38
C VAL A 102 11.48 30.32 19.50
N VAL A 103 12.31 29.55 18.79
CA VAL A 103 11.85 28.45 17.92
C VAL A 103 11.09 27.40 18.73
N ASN A 104 11.57 27.05 19.92
CA ASN A 104 10.89 26.09 20.78
C ASN A 104 9.48 26.58 21.19
N LYS A 105 9.36 27.87 21.50
CA LYS A 105 8.07 28.49 21.82
C LYS A 105 7.11 28.45 20.62
N GLU A 106 7.57 28.83 19.44
CA GLU A 106 6.78 28.78 18.20
C GLU A 106 6.31 27.35 17.90
N GLN A 107 7.20 26.36 18.03
CA GLN A 107 6.85 24.95 17.86
C GLN A 107 5.78 24.50 18.88
N GLN A 108 5.88 24.94 20.13
CA GLN A 108 4.89 24.61 21.14
C GLN A 108 3.51 25.22 20.84
N GLU A 109 3.47 26.43 20.27
CA GLU A 109 2.24 27.08 19.80
C GLU A 109 1.64 26.33 18.60
N GLU A 110 2.46 25.92 17.63
CA GLU A 110 2.02 25.12 16.47
C GLU A 110 1.44 23.77 16.89
N ILE A 111 2.13 23.04 17.78
CA ILE A 111 1.63 21.79 18.37
C ILE A 111 0.28 22.04 19.06
N GLY A 112 0.15 23.16 19.79
CA GLY A 112 -1.11 23.58 20.40
C GLY A 112 -2.24 23.73 19.37
N HIS A 113 -1.97 24.45 18.28
CA HIS A 113 -2.95 24.65 17.20
C HIS A 113 -3.34 23.34 16.51
N LEU A 114 -2.37 22.47 16.20
CA LEU A 114 -2.61 21.16 15.60
C LEU A 114 -3.47 20.26 16.51
N ASN A 115 -3.23 20.27 17.82
CA ASN A 115 -4.05 19.53 18.78
C ASN A 115 -5.51 20.02 18.81
N ILE A 116 -5.73 21.34 18.73
CA ILE A 116 -7.08 21.91 18.63
C ILE A 116 -7.77 21.46 17.33
N GLN A 117 -7.06 21.49 16.20
CA GLN A 117 -7.60 21.00 14.93
C GLN A 117 -7.94 19.51 14.97
N LEU A 118 -7.09 18.69 15.57
CA LEU A 118 -7.31 17.26 15.71
C LEU A 118 -8.54 16.95 16.57
N ASP A 119 -8.75 17.66 17.68
CA ASP A 119 -9.95 17.53 18.51
C ASP A 119 -11.22 17.95 17.75
N ALA A 120 -11.17 19.06 17.02
CA ALA A 120 -12.28 19.52 16.19
C ALA A 120 -12.65 18.49 15.11
N LEU A 121 -11.67 17.94 14.40
CA LEU A 121 -11.89 16.91 13.39
C LEU A 121 -12.43 15.62 14.03
N THR A 122 -11.89 15.22 15.17
CA THR A 122 -12.35 14.04 15.92
C THR A 122 -13.82 14.19 16.33
N LYS A 123 -14.23 15.37 16.82
CA LYS A 123 -15.62 15.68 17.14
C LYS A 123 -16.52 15.63 15.90
N ALA A 124 -16.07 16.22 14.78
CA ALA A 124 -16.81 16.21 13.53
C ALA A 124 -17.03 14.79 12.99
N VAL A 125 -16.00 13.93 13.04
CA VAL A 125 -16.10 12.52 12.64
C VAL A 125 -17.05 11.75 13.56
N LYS A 126 -16.95 11.92 14.88
CA LYS A 126 -17.86 11.29 15.84
C LYS A 126 -19.32 11.67 15.60
N GLU A 127 -19.58 12.95 15.35
CA GLU A 127 -20.93 13.44 15.03
C GLU A 127 -21.41 12.90 13.68
N GLY A 128 -20.55 12.89 12.66
CA GLY A 128 -20.82 12.24 11.38
C GLY A 128 -21.25 10.78 11.53
N ASN A 129 -20.51 10.01 12.33
CA ASN A 129 -20.82 8.60 12.60
C ASN A 129 -22.14 8.44 13.36
N ARG A 130 -22.46 9.31 14.32
CA ARG A 130 -23.78 9.32 14.98
C ARG A 130 -24.90 9.52 13.97
N ARG A 131 -24.76 10.51 13.08
CA ARG A 131 -25.77 10.77 12.01
C ARG A 131 -25.93 9.58 11.07
N VAL A 132 -24.84 8.96 10.65
CA VAL A 132 -24.89 7.76 9.79
C VAL A 132 -25.56 6.59 10.51
N SER A 133 -25.26 6.39 11.79
CA SER A 133 -25.88 5.31 12.58
C SER A 133 -27.39 5.51 12.74
N THR A 134 -27.84 6.74 13.00
CA THR A 134 -29.28 7.04 13.13
C THR A 134 -30.03 6.90 11.81
N THR A 135 -29.45 7.34 10.68
CA THR A 135 -30.05 7.15 9.35
C THR A 135 -30.10 5.67 8.98
N LEU A 136 -29.04 4.91 9.26
CA LEU A 136 -28.99 3.47 9.00
C LEU A 136 -30.05 2.71 9.81
N THR A 137 -30.23 3.05 11.08
CA THR A 137 -31.29 2.48 11.93
C THR A 137 -32.69 2.82 11.39
N THR A 138 -32.88 4.05 10.91
CA THR A 138 -34.16 4.51 10.33
C THR A 138 -34.47 3.77 9.03
N ILE A 139 -33.48 3.66 8.13
CA ILE A 139 -33.61 2.93 6.87
C ILE A 139 -33.88 1.45 7.13
N SER A 140 -33.16 0.82 8.07
CA SER A 140 -33.37 -0.58 8.44
C SER A 140 -34.80 -0.83 8.90
N ARG A 141 -35.35 0.05 9.76
CA ARG A 141 -36.74 -0.04 10.21
C ARG A 141 -37.75 0.12 9.06
N ALA A 142 -37.51 1.08 8.17
CA ALA A 142 -38.37 1.28 7.00
C ALA A 142 -38.32 0.08 6.04
N LEU A 143 -37.14 -0.50 5.84
CA LEU A 143 -36.94 -1.68 5.01
C LEU A 143 -37.70 -2.88 5.58
N HIS A 144 -37.63 -3.12 6.89
CA HIS A 144 -38.39 -4.19 7.54
C HIS A 144 -39.91 -3.99 7.41
N ALA A 145 -40.40 -2.75 7.57
CA ALA A 145 -41.82 -2.46 7.36
C ALA A 145 -42.26 -2.76 5.91
N GLN A 146 -41.44 -2.35 4.92
CA GLN A 146 -41.68 -2.65 3.52
C GLN A 146 -41.62 -4.15 3.22
N GLN A 147 -40.72 -4.90 3.83
CA GLN A 147 -40.65 -6.36 3.70
C GLN A 147 -41.94 -7.03 4.20
N GLU A 148 -42.49 -6.55 5.32
CA GLU A 148 -43.75 -7.08 5.88
C GLU A 148 -44.96 -6.75 4.99
N GLU A 149 -45.04 -5.52 4.45
CA GLU A 149 -46.06 -5.17 3.46
C GLU A 149 -45.97 -6.04 2.21
N ASN A 150 -44.77 -6.23 1.66
CA ASN A 150 -44.53 -7.11 0.52
C ASN A 150 -44.94 -8.56 0.81
N ARG A 151 -44.68 -9.07 2.01
CA ARG A 151 -45.11 -10.40 2.45
C ARG A 151 -46.65 -10.52 2.46
N LYS A 152 -47.35 -9.52 2.99
CA LYS A 152 -48.83 -9.49 3.00
C LYS A 152 -49.42 -9.45 1.59
N LEU A 153 -48.84 -8.64 0.70
CA LEU A 153 -49.28 -8.56 -0.69
C LEU A 153 -49.08 -9.89 -1.43
N ARG A 154 -47.94 -10.57 -1.20
CA ARG A 154 -47.68 -11.92 -1.74
C ARG A 154 -48.72 -12.93 -1.25
N SER A 155 -49.04 -12.95 0.05
CA SER A 155 -50.10 -13.82 0.58
C SER A 155 -51.46 -13.58 -0.10
N LYS A 156 -51.85 -12.31 -0.28
CA LYS A 156 -53.11 -11.98 -0.98
C LYS A 156 -53.08 -12.44 -2.44
N LEU A 157 -51.94 -12.33 -3.11
CA LEU A 157 -51.77 -12.80 -4.49
C LEU A 157 -51.90 -14.32 -4.58
N ASP A 158 -51.32 -15.05 -3.63
CA ASP A 158 -51.44 -16.51 -3.55
C ASP A 158 -52.89 -16.94 -3.29
N ASP A 159 -53.61 -16.24 -2.40
CA ASP A 159 -55.03 -16.51 -2.12
C ASP A 159 -55.90 -16.32 -3.36
N LEU A 160 -55.70 -15.21 -4.08
CA LEU A 160 -56.39 -14.93 -5.34
C LEU A 160 -56.07 -15.99 -6.41
N SER A 161 -54.82 -16.41 -6.50
CA SER A 161 -54.40 -17.46 -7.44
C SER A 161 -55.12 -18.78 -7.16
N ARG A 162 -55.21 -19.21 -5.89
CA ARG A 162 -55.96 -20.42 -5.49
C ARG A 162 -57.46 -20.32 -5.82
N MET A 163 -58.06 -19.13 -5.62
CA MET A 163 -59.46 -18.92 -5.99
C MET A 163 -59.69 -19.04 -7.51
N ILE A 164 -58.77 -18.52 -8.32
CA ILE A 164 -58.83 -18.64 -9.78
C ILE A 164 -58.70 -20.11 -10.18
N GLU A 165 -57.72 -20.84 -9.64
CA GLU A 165 -57.54 -22.27 -9.89
C GLU A 165 -58.79 -23.08 -9.52
N GLN A 166 -59.38 -22.85 -8.35
CA GLN A 166 -60.66 -23.49 -7.98
C GLN A 166 -61.79 -23.15 -8.97
N LYS A 167 -61.92 -21.88 -9.38
CA LYS A 167 -62.93 -21.45 -10.37
C LYS A 167 -62.65 -21.92 -11.80
N THR A 168 -61.42 -22.26 -12.16
CA THR A 168 -61.08 -22.81 -13.48
C THR A 168 -61.16 -24.34 -13.52
N ILE A 169 -61.00 -25.03 -12.39
CA ILE A 169 -61.18 -26.49 -12.27
C ILE A 169 -62.66 -26.87 -12.16
N HIS A 170 -63.50 -26.06 -11.49
CA HIS A 170 -64.93 -26.35 -11.29
C HIS A 170 -65.79 -26.41 -12.58
N PRO A 171 -65.53 -25.63 -13.65
CA PRO A 171 -66.23 -25.76 -14.93
C PRO A 171 -65.77 -26.98 -15.75
N ILE A 172 -64.51 -27.40 -15.60
CA ILE A 172 -63.94 -28.54 -16.36
C ILE A 172 -64.48 -29.87 -15.81
N LEU A 173 -64.71 -29.98 -14.50
CA LEU A 173 -65.27 -31.20 -13.89
C LEU A 173 -66.80 -31.29 -13.95
N SER A 174 -67.51 -30.18 -14.25
CA SER A 174 -68.97 -30.17 -14.33
C SER A 174 -69.53 -30.43 -15.74
N SER A 175 -68.67 -30.46 -16.78
CA SER A 175 -69.09 -30.74 -18.14
C SER A 175 -68.52 -32.08 -18.66
N LYS A 176 -69.42 -33.08 -18.72
CA LYS A 176 -69.33 -34.36 -19.45
C LYS A 176 -68.42 -35.46 -18.87
N LEU A 177 -69.04 -36.28 -18.02
CA LEU A 177 -68.82 -37.74 -18.01
C LEU A 177 -70.17 -38.44 -18.24
N GLU A 178 -70.80 -38.19 -19.38
CA GLU A 178 -71.73 -39.17 -19.95
C GLU A 178 -70.88 -40.19 -20.71
N GLY A 179 -70.74 -41.37 -20.13
CA GLY A 179 -69.97 -42.47 -20.70
C GLY A 179 -70.53 -42.88 -22.05
N THR A 180 -69.72 -42.73 -23.10
CA THR A 180 -69.95 -43.40 -24.38
C THR A 180 -69.04 -44.62 -24.44
N THR A 181 -69.61 -45.79 -24.16
CA THR A 181 -68.97 -47.08 -24.40
C THR A 181 -68.85 -47.29 -25.90
N THR A 182 -67.63 -47.35 -26.42
CA THR A 182 -67.39 -47.77 -27.81
C THR A 182 -67.05 -49.26 -27.81
N THR A 183 -67.96 -50.09 -28.31
CA THR A 183 -67.74 -51.52 -28.53
C THR A 183 -66.93 -51.73 -29.82
N HIS A 184 -65.75 -52.33 -29.71
CA HIS A 184 -65.00 -52.84 -30.85
C HIS A 184 -65.10 -54.37 -30.90
N HIS A 185 -65.43 -54.90 -32.07
CA HIS A 185 -65.36 -56.34 -32.35
C HIS A 185 -64.02 -56.64 -33.01
N ARG A 186 -63.26 -57.57 -32.43
CA ARG A 186 -62.08 -58.16 -33.05
C ARG A 186 -62.44 -59.60 -33.41
N ILE A 187 -62.21 -59.99 -34.67
CA ILE A 187 -62.47 -61.35 -35.17
C ILE A 187 -61.11 -62.03 -35.38
N PRO A 188 -60.72 -62.99 -34.52
CA PRO A 188 -59.57 -63.88 -34.77
C PRO A 188 -59.99 -65.05 -35.69
N ARG A 189 -59.00 -65.73 -36.30
CA ARG A 189 -59.14 -66.64 -37.48
C ARG A 189 -59.82 -67.99 -37.19
N ASP A 190 -60.42 -68.15 -36.03
CA ASP A 190 -61.02 -69.35 -35.47
C ASP A 190 -62.53 -69.20 -35.19
N GLY A 191 -63.12 -68.06 -35.58
CA GLY A 191 -64.56 -67.94 -35.81
C GLY A 191 -65.46 -67.74 -34.58
N THR A 192 -64.89 -67.54 -33.39
CA THR A 192 -65.63 -67.22 -32.15
C THR A 192 -65.56 -65.71 -31.83
N ILE A 193 -66.72 -65.11 -31.49
CA ILE A 193 -66.83 -63.67 -31.14
C ILE A 193 -66.79 -63.51 -29.62
N GLU A 194 -65.71 -62.96 -29.06
CA GLU A 194 -65.63 -62.51 -27.66
C GLU A 194 -65.82 -60.99 -27.54
N ARG A 195 -66.60 -60.54 -26.54
CA ARG A 195 -66.76 -59.12 -26.19
C ARG A 195 -65.77 -58.75 -25.10
N VAL A 196 -64.88 -57.79 -25.37
CA VAL A 196 -63.98 -57.23 -24.35
C VAL A 196 -64.17 -55.72 -24.28
N SER A 197 -64.40 -55.22 -23.06
CA SER A 197 -64.66 -53.81 -22.76
C SER A 197 -63.48 -53.23 -21.99
N TYR A 198 -62.87 -52.15 -22.47
CA TYR A 198 -61.85 -51.40 -21.72
C TYR A 198 -62.27 -49.93 -21.57
N PRO A 199 -62.19 -49.34 -20.36
CA PRO A 199 -62.39 -47.91 -20.17
C PRO A 199 -61.16 -47.14 -20.70
N ARG A 200 -61.39 -46.14 -21.57
CA ARG A 200 -60.35 -45.21 -22.02
C ARG A 200 -60.23 -44.07 -21.01
N TYR A 201 -59.09 -43.99 -20.31
CA TYR A 201 -58.65 -42.76 -19.65
C TYR A 201 -57.94 -41.87 -20.68
N VAL A 202 -58.41 -40.64 -20.84
CA VAL A 202 -57.71 -39.62 -21.63
C VAL A 202 -56.79 -38.86 -20.68
N GLU A 203 -55.50 -39.15 -20.73
CA GLU A 203 -54.47 -38.33 -20.08
C GLU A 203 -54.38 -36.98 -20.80
N ALA A 204 -54.86 -35.91 -20.16
CA ALA A 204 -54.51 -34.56 -20.53
C ALA A 204 -53.10 -34.25 -19.97
N GLY A 205 -52.08 -34.63 -20.71
CA GLY A 205 -50.68 -34.33 -20.40
C GLY A 205 -50.38 -32.83 -20.50
N LEU A 206 -50.26 -32.17 -19.35
CA LEU A 206 -49.45 -30.95 -19.20
C LEU A 206 -47.97 -31.37 -19.36
N VAL A 207 -47.34 -30.96 -20.46
CA VAL A 207 -45.88 -31.01 -20.58
C VAL A 207 -45.31 -29.88 -19.72
N SER A 208 -45.13 -30.14 -18.43
CA SER A 208 -44.24 -29.33 -17.58
C SER A 208 -42.80 -29.78 -17.84
N ARG A 209 -42.00 -28.87 -18.40
CA ARG A 209 -40.53 -29.00 -18.46
C ARG A 209 -39.98 -29.31 -17.07
N PRO A 210 -39.02 -30.22 -16.90
CA PRO A 210 -38.33 -30.39 -15.63
C PRO A 210 -37.46 -29.17 -15.36
N VAL A 211 -37.76 -28.43 -14.29
CA VAL A 211 -36.78 -27.51 -13.66
C VAL A 211 -35.95 -28.35 -12.72
N SER A 212 -34.67 -28.48 -13.06
CA SER A 212 -33.67 -29.17 -12.26
C SER A 212 -33.49 -28.47 -10.91
N ALA A 213 -34.02 -29.06 -9.84
CA ALA A 213 -33.70 -28.68 -8.47
C ALA A 213 -32.32 -29.24 -8.12
N ARG A 214 -31.31 -28.38 -8.04
CA ARG A 214 -30.00 -28.70 -7.46
C ARG A 214 -30.00 -28.22 -6.01
N GLY A 215 -30.31 -29.13 -5.10
CA GLY A 215 -30.06 -28.98 -3.68
C GLY A 215 -29.08 -30.04 -3.25
N THR A 216 -27.87 -29.64 -2.85
CA THR A 216 -27.07 -30.41 -1.91
C THR A 216 -26.57 -29.48 -0.83
N SER A 217 -26.95 -29.87 0.38
CA SER A 217 -26.59 -29.40 1.70
C SER A 217 -25.08 -29.22 1.91
N SER A 218 -24.80 -28.23 2.75
CA SER A 218 -23.61 -28.13 3.60
C SER A 218 -23.36 -29.40 4.41
N SER A 219 -22.10 -29.83 4.46
CA SER A 219 -21.54 -30.61 5.56
C SER A 219 -20.19 -30.03 5.96
N SER A 220 -20.03 -29.92 7.26
CA SER A 220 -18.95 -29.31 8.04
C SER A 220 -17.57 -29.92 7.81
N ALA A 221 -16.55 -29.07 7.78
CA ALA A 221 -15.23 -29.19 8.43
C ALA A 221 -14.52 -27.84 8.34
#